data_AF-A0A2S1LGV0-F1
#
_entry.id   AF-A0A2S1LGV0-F1
#
_cell.length_a   1.000
_cell.length_b   1.000
_cell.length_c   1.000
_cell.angle_alpha   90.00
_cell.angle_beta   90.00
_cell.angle_gamma   90.00
#
_symmetry.space_group_name_H-M   'P 1'
#
loop_
_entity.id
_entity.type
_entity.pdbx_description
1 polymer ?
#
loop_
_entity_poly.entity_id
_entity_poly.type
_entity_poly.pdbx_seq_one_letter_code
_entity_poly.pdbx_strand_id
1 'polypeptide(L)'
;MELNSFIEKYRITKWDSYNDTSEKIIDVKEKINHWVNLVLEYNKDFLFLDIKNRMIASLSDELIFTNEDSSFMFGYKFDHYCEQKIIFHRKQLDLLGNLEVIPQQKEIKKDTKFVINIFENSEVRETSDYINIKNLIESNGSFIYDNVKIYTPELGYFFYKKSLTAYDCDKKEDTLIAGIDYLDTYIKAYKEGEQFFEIEYKPSTNILYGENANSYVENIHNNYFHVNHYGANEGWNFVKNSYSLTIKHEIISQFGYYAGIVNKVDELVEKHFTIFKKFDKCEHNIDLHSENKLKIKQIALKLVYENVTVTKENSNEIIKKYGHNSGHKLKLEYDKFFRTVDRTADPDISPKVLKNKIELFESVIDLLEDKYKQKAIDECKTLKLHLSKY
;
A
#
# COMPACT_ATOMS: atom_id res chain seq x y z
N MET A 1 -10.61 29.96 -26.47
CA MET A 1 -11.43 30.87 -25.64
C MET A 1 -12.76 30.26 -25.16
N GLU A 2 -13.13 29.03 -25.55
CA GLU A 2 -14.44 28.43 -25.26
C GLU A 2 -14.49 27.58 -23.98
N LEU A 3 -13.35 27.05 -23.50
CA LEU A 3 -13.30 26.12 -22.35
C LEU A 3 -13.60 26.79 -20.99
N ASN A 4 -13.19 28.04 -20.77
CA ASN A 4 -13.51 28.76 -19.53
C ASN A 4 -14.99 29.14 -19.44
N SER A 5 -15.63 29.42 -20.59
CA SER A 5 -17.08 29.59 -20.67
C SER A 5 -17.83 28.29 -20.42
N PHE A 6 -17.23 27.14 -20.78
CA PHE A 6 -17.77 25.82 -20.49
C PHE A 6 -17.66 25.48 -19.00
N ILE A 7 -16.52 25.75 -18.36
CA ILE A 7 -16.32 25.51 -16.92
C ILE A 7 -17.33 26.32 -16.09
N GLU A 8 -17.59 27.59 -16.43
CA GLU A 8 -18.61 28.36 -15.72
C GLU A 8 -20.05 27.89 -15.98
N LYS A 9 -20.31 27.28 -17.14
CA LYS A 9 -21.62 26.70 -17.45
C LYS A 9 -21.93 25.44 -16.63
N TYR A 10 -20.90 24.74 -16.15
CA TYR A 10 -21.02 23.46 -15.44
C TYR A 10 -20.45 23.49 -14.01
N ARG A 11 -20.14 24.68 -13.49
CA ARG A 11 -19.70 24.88 -12.11
C ARG A 11 -20.84 24.48 -11.17
N ILE A 12 -20.60 23.45 -10.34
CA ILE A 12 -21.58 22.98 -9.36
C ILE A 12 -21.69 24.03 -8.26
N THR A 13 -22.72 24.87 -8.32
CA THR A 13 -23.06 25.77 -7.22
C THR A 13 -23.69 24.97 -6.08
N LYS A 14 -23.10 25.13 -4.89
CA LYS A 14 -23.51 24.70 -3.54
C LYS A 14 -24.73 23.76 -3.43
N TRP A 15 -24.48 22.62 -2.79
CA TRP A 15 -25.42 21.53 -2.59
C TRP A 15 -26.40 21.86 -1.45
N ASP A 16 -27.61 22.28 -1.79
CA ASP A 16 -28.68 22.47 -0.82
C ASP A 16 -29.70 21.31 -0.91
N SER A 17 -29.83 20.59 0.21
CA SER A 17 -30.87 19.60 0.57
C SER A 17 -30.71 18.12 0.16
N TYR A 18 -31.19 17.28 1.08
CA TYR A 18 -30.84 15.87 1.35
C TYR A 18 -31.68 14.83 0.58
N ASN A 19 -32.65 15.24 -0.24
CA ASN A 19 -33.76 14.35 -0.64
C ASN A 19 -33.77 13.88 -2.09
N ASP A 20 -32.62 13.86 -2.78
CA ASP A 20 -32.63 13.39 -4.17
C ASP A 20 -31.27 12.83 -4.60
N THR A 21 -30.90 11.68 -4.06
CA THR A 21 -29.60 11.03 -4.32
C THR A 21 -29.61 10.16 -5.57
N SER A 22 -30.76 9.58 -5.96
CA SER A 22 -30.84 8.68 -7.13
C SER A 22 -30.82 9.41 -8.46
N GLU A 23 -31.59 10.51 -8.63
CA GLU A 23 -31.54 11.29 -9.88
C GLU A 23 -30.17 11.98 -10.06
N LYS A 24 -29.52 12.38 -8.95
CA LYS A 24 -28.20 13.02 -8.98
C LYS A 24 -27.07 12.06 -9.32
N ILE A 25 -27.13 10.78 -8.89
CA ILE A 25 -26.16 9.75 -9.31
C ILE A 25 -26.31 9.44 -10.81
N ILE A 26 -27.54 9.46 -11.33
CA ILE A 26 -27.81 9.28 -12.77
C ILE A 26 -27.21 10.43 -13.58
N ASP A 27 -27.41 11.68 -13.16
CA ASP A 27 -26.84 12.87 -13.81
C ASP A 27 -25.30 12.87 -13.84
N VAL A 28 -24.64 12.45 -12.76
CA VAL A 28 -23.16 12.32 -12.73
C VAL A 28 -22.68 11.22 -13.69
N LYS A 29 -23.35 10.06 -13.72
CA LYS A 29 -23.03 8.98 -14.66
C LYS A 29 -23.21 9.40 -16.12
N GLU A 30 -24.28 10.14 -16.42
CA GLU A 30 -24.54 10.65 -17.76
C GLU A 30 -23.50 11.68 -18.20
N LYS A 31 -23.10 12.60 -17.30
CA LYS A 31 -22.04 13.59 -17.55
C LYS A 31 -20.67 12.94 -17.77
N ILE A 32 -20.31 11.92 -16.99
CA ILE A 32 -19.07 11.15 -17.18
C ILE A 32 -19.11 10.43 -18.53
N ASN A 33 -20.21 9.74 -18.86
CA ASN A 33 -20.36 9.04 -20.13
C ASN A 33 -20.29 9.99 -21.33
N HIS A 34 -20.90 11.17 -21.24
CA HIS A 34 -20.84 12.17 -22.30
C HIS A 34 -19.42 12.72 -22.50
N TRP A 35 -18.70 13.02 -21.42
CA TRP A 35 -17.30 13.47 -21.48
C TRP A 35 -16.38 12.40 -22.08
N VAL A 36 -16.53 11.15 -21.65
CA VAL A 36 -15.78 10.00 -22.19
C VAL A 36 -16.04 9.83 -23.69
N ASN A 37 -17.28 9.98 -24.15
CA ASN A 37 -17.60 9.87 -25.58
C ASN A 37 -17.03 11.03 -26.41
N LEU A 38 -17.03 12.26 -25.88
CA LEU A 38 -16.40 13.41 -26.53
C LEU A 38 -14.88 13.24 -26.68
N VAL A 39 -14.20 12.70 -25.66
CA VAL A 39 -12.75 12.40 -25.74
C VAL A 39 -12.46 11.36 -26.82
N LEU A 40 -13.34 10.36 -26.99
CA LEU A 40 -13.22 9.33 -28.02
C LEU A 40 -13.52 9.83 -29.44
N GLU A 41 -14.46 10.76 -29.61
CA GLU A 41 -14.72 11.38 -30.91
C GLU A 41 -13.52 12.20 -31.41
N TYR A 42 -12.74 12.76 -30.49
CA TYR A 42 -11.54 13.53 -30.81
C TYR A 42 -10.28 12.66 -31.06
N ASN A 43 -10.23 11.41 -30.60
CA ASN A 43 -9.05 10.54 -30.76
C ASN A 43 -9.45 9.05 -30.94
N LYS A 44 -9.26 8.54 -32.16
CA LYS A 44 -9.72 7.20 -32.60
C LYS A 44 -8.75 6.04 -32.31
N ASP A 45 -7.95 6.13 -31.24
CA ASP A 45 -6.92 5.11 -30.95
C ASP A 45 -7.31 4.12 -29.83
N PHE A 46 -6.94 2.85 -30.04
CA PHE A 46 -7.24 1.67 -29.22
C PHE A 46 -6.82 1.81 -27.74
N LEU A 47 -5.78 2.60 -27.46
CA LEU A 47 -5.24 2.84 -26.12
C LEU A 47 -6.25 3.50 -25.17
N PHE A 48 -7.17 4.32 -25.70
CA PHE A 48 -8.16 5.04 -24.90
C PHE A 48 -9.35 4.17 -24.48
N LEU A 49 -9.64 3.10 -25.22
CA LEU A 49 -10.71 2.16 -24.88
C LEU A 49 -10.34 1.32 -23.64
N ASP A 50 -9.06 0.98 -23.47
CA ASP A 50 -8.56 0.29 -22.27
C ASP A 50 -8.60 1.21 -21.04
N ILE A 51 -8.19 2.47 -21.20
CA ILE A 51 -8.30 3.50 -20.14
C ILE A 51 -9.77 3.70 -19.73
N LYS A 52 -10.70 3.77 -20.70
CA LYS A 52 -12.15 3.82 -20.43
C LYS A 52 -12.61 2.64 -19.58
N ASN A 53 -12.23 1.42 -19.94
CA ASN A 53 -12.67 0.23 -19.23
C ASN A 53 -12.10 0.16 -17.80
N ARG A 54 -10.85 0.61 -17.61
CA ARG A 54 -10.23 0.69 -16.27
C ARG A 54 -10.85 1.79 -15.40
N MET A 55 -11.19 2.94 -15.98
CA MET A 55 -11.88 4.01 -15.24
C MET A 55 -13.31 3.60 -14.87
N ILE A 56 -14.05 2.96 -15.77
CA ILE A 56 -15.41 2.47 -15.49
C ILE A 56 -15.38 1.38 -14.41
N ALA A 57 -14.46 0.42 -14.49
CA ALA A 57 -14.31 -0.65 -13.49
C ALA A 57 -13.95 -0.10 -12.10
N SER A 58 -12.98 0.82 -12.04
CA SER A 58 -12.57 1.49 -10.78
C SER A 58 -13.73 2.25 -10.13
N LEU A 59 -14.59 2.89 -10.93
CA LEU A 59 -15.73 3.66 -10.43
C LEU A 59 -16.93 2.76 -10.08
N SER A 60 -17.10 1.60 -10.73
CA SER A 60 -18.20 0.68 -10.46
C SER A 60 -18.01 -0.13 -9.19
N ASP A 61 -16.77 -0.57 -8.90
CA ASP A 61 -16.47 -1.41 -7.74
C ASP A 61 -16.58 -0.62 -6.42
N GLU A 62 -16.30 0.68 -6.45
CA GLU A 62 -16.34 1.55 -5.27
C GLU A 62 -17.74 2.05 -4.93
N LEU A 63 -18.65 2.15 -5.92
CA LEU A 63 -20.06 2.50 -5.71
C LEU A 63 -20.87 1.40 -5.00
N ILE A 64 -20.34 0.17 -4.95
CA ILE A 64 -21.00 -1.00 -4.33
C ILE A 64 -20.76 -1.04 -2.80
N PHE A 65 -19.77 -0.30 -2.28
CA PHE A 65 -19.29 -0.47 -0.90
C PHE A 65 -19.84 0.51 0.16
N THR A 66 -20.80 1.37 -0.15
CA THR A 66 -21.27 2.40 0.79
C THR A 66 -22.64 2.10 1.41
N ASN A 67 -22.65 1.80 2.72
CA ASN A 67 -23.84 1.81 3.59
C ASN A 67 -24.19 3.25 4.03
N GLU A 68 -25.47 3.48 4.31
CA GLU A 68 -26.19 4.77 4.25
C GLU A 68 -25.82 5.88 5.27
N ASP A 69 -24.93 5.67 6.25
CA ASP A 69 -24.89 6.54 7.46
C ASP A 69 -23.71 7.54 7.58
N SER A 70 -23.01 7.90 6.49
CA SER A 70 -21.87 8.85 6.59
C SER A 70 -21.77 9.90 5.47
N SER A 71 -22.90 10.45 5.01
CA SER A 71 -22.97 11.27 3.79
C SER A 71 -22.24 12.64 3.82
N PHE A 72 -22.12 13.32 4.97
CA PHE A 72 -21.73 14.74 4.96
C PHE A 72 -20.21 15.00 4.96
N MET A 73 -19.42 14.16 5.63
CA MET A 73 -17.94 14.28 5.63
C MET A 73 -17.29 13.62 4.41
N PHE A 74 -18.03 12.78 3.69
CA PHE A 74 -17.53 12.03 2.54
C PHE A 74 -17.57 12.82 1.23
N GLY A 75 -18.56 13.68 1.00
CA GLY A 75 -18.67 14.47 -0.24
C GLY A 75 -17.41 15.29 -0.52
N TYR A 76 -16.89 16.00 0.49
CA TYR A 76 -15.70 16.83 0.32
C TYR A 76 -14.42 16.04 0.06
N LYS A 77 -14.27 14.86 0.68
CA LYS A 77 -13.09 13.99 0.47
C LYS A 77 -13.16 13.25 -0.87
N PHE A 78 -14.37 12.85 -1.27
CA PHE A 78 -14.60 12.19 -2.55
C PHE A 78 -14.40 13.15 -3.73
N ASP A 79 -14.96 14.36 -3.64
CA ASP A 79 -14.78 15.40 -4.66
C ASP A 79 -13.30 15.77 -4.82
N HIS A 80 -12.59 16.00 -3.70
CA HIS A 80 -11.16 16.27 -3.74
C HIS A 80 -10.35 15.11 -4.36
N TYR A 81 -10.69 13.86 -4.02
CA TYR A 81 -10.04 12.68 -4.60
C TYR A 81 -10.31 12.54 -6.11
N CYS A 82 -11.55 12.71 -6.55
CA CYS A 82 -11.92 12.71 -7.96
C CYS A 82 -11.21 13.82 -8.73
N GLU A 83 -11.13 15.04 -8.18
CA GLU A 83 -10.37 16.14 -8.76
C GLU A 83 -8.89 15.80 -8.94
N GLN A 84 -8.24 15.20 -7.92
CA GLN A 84 -6.84 14.78 -8.02
C GLN A 84 -6.63 13.70 -9.10
N LYS A 85 -7.54 12.72 -9.21
CA LYS A 85 -7.50 11.69 -10.26
C LYS A 85 -7.71 12.27 -11.67
N ILE A 86 -8.62 13.23 -11.83
CA ILE A 86 -8.85 13.92 -13.09
C ILE A 86 -7.61 14.74 -13.49
N ILE A 87 -7.00 15.46 -12.54
CA ILE A 87 -5.76 16.21 -12.76
C ILE A 87 -4.63 15.26 -13.18
N PHE A 88 -4.48 14.12 -12.49
CA PHE A 88 -3.51 13.09 -12.83
C PHE A 88 -3.68 12.58 -14.27
N HIS A 89 -4.89 12.18 -14.66
CA HIS A 89 -5.14 11.69 -16.02
C HIS A 89 -4.99 12.78 -17.08
N ARG A 90 -5.36 14.03 -16.79
CA ARG A 90 -5.16 15.17 -17.70
C ARG A 90 -3.69 15.42 -17.99
N LYS A 91 -2.85 15.41 -16.96
CA LYS A 91 -1.41 15.59 -17.12
C LYS A 91 -0.76 14.49 -17.97
N GLN A 92 -1.20 13.23 -17.82
CA GLN A 92 -0.75 12.12 -18.66
C GLN A 92 -1.10 12.36 -20.15
N LEU A 93 -2.29 12.89 -20.42
CA LEU A 93 -2.71 13.22 -21.79
C LEU A 93 -1.96 14.42 -22.38
N ASP A 94 -1.68 15.45 -21.57
CA ASP A 94 -0.88 16.60 -22.00
C ASP A 94 0.59 16.21 -22.27
N LEU A 95 1.13 15.25 -21.51
CA LEU A 95 2.44 14.63 -21.77
C LEU A 95 2.48 13.87 -23.10
N LEU A 96 1.43 13.11 -23.40
CA LEU A 96 1.31 12.37 -24.66
C LEU A 96 1.10 13.30 -25.87
N GLY A 97 0.37 14.40 -25.69
CA GLY A 97 0.09 15.37 -26.76
C GLY A 97 1.27 16.26 -27.17
N ASN A 98 2.31 16.36 -26.33
CA ASN A 98 3.50 17.20 -26.59
C ASN A 98 4.69 16.42 -27.17
N LEU A 99 4.54 15.11 -27.41
CA LEU A 99 5.56 14.33 -28.11
C LEU A 99 5.43 14.59 -29.63
N GLU A 100 6.37 15.35 -30.21
CA GLU A 100 6.54 15.38 -31.66
C GLU A 100 6.82 13.95 -32.14
N VAL A 101 5.84 13.36 -32.83
CA VAL A 101 5.98 12.06 -33.48
C VAL A 101 6.94 12.25 -34.65
N ILE A 102 8.23 12.03 -34.41
CA ILE A 102 9.23 11.89 -35.47
C ILE A 102 8.92 10.55 -36.16
N PRO A 103 8.48 10.53 -37.44
CA PRO A 103 8.13 9.29 -38.10
C PRO A 103 9.43 8.63 -38.59
N GLN A 104 10.09 7.90 -37.71
CA GLN A 104 10.88 6.76 -38.15
C GLN A 104 9.92 5.56 -38.17
N GLN A 105 9.34 5.27 -39.33
CA GLN A 105 8.67 3.99 -39.58
C GLN A 105 9.73 2.87 -39.59
N LYS A 106 10.24 2.54 -38.40
CA LYS A 106 10.87 1.25 -38.14
C LYS A 106 9.69 0.27 -38.06
N GLU A 107 9.68 -0.76 -38.92
CA GLU A 107 8.67 -1.82 -38.83
C GLU A 107 8.51 -2.22 -37.37
N ILE A 108 7.30 -2.05 -36.84
CA ILE A 108 6.98 -2.43 -35.47
C ILE A 108 7.11 -3.95 -35.45
N LYS A 109 8.26 -4.46 -34.99
CA LYS A 109 8.43 -5.88 -34.71
C LYS A 109 7.29 -6.25 -33.77
N LYS A 110 6.50 -7.23 -34.18
CA LYS A 110 5.43 -7.80 -33.35
C LYS A 110 6.03 -8.11 -31.97
N ASP A 111 5.36 -7.67 -30.90
CA ASP A 111 5.80 -7.93 -29.53
C ASP A 111 5.56 -9.40 -29.17
N THR A 112 6.44 -10.27 -29.66
CA THR A 112 6.37 -11.72 -29.47
C THR A 112 6.51 -12.05 -28.00
N LYS A 113 5.61 -12.91 -27.53
CA LYS A 113 5.58 -13.38 -26.14
C LYS A 113 6.56 -14.54 -25.97
N PHE A 114 7.58 -14.35 -25.13
CA PHE A 114 8.49 -15.41 -24.72
C PHE A 114 8.26 -15.78 -23.26
N VAL A 115 8.46 -17.05 -22.92
CA VAL A 115 8.44 -17.53 -21.53
C VAL A 115 9.82 -18.06 -21.15
N ILE A 116 10.39 -17.51 -20.08
CA ILE A 116 11.71 -17.84 -19.56
C ILE A 116 11.56 -18.64 -18.27
N ASN A 117 11.56 -19.97 -18.38
CA ASN A 117 11.51 -20.86 -17.22
C ASN A 117 12.90 -21.24 -16.69
N ILE A 118 13.99 -20.77 -17.33
CA ILE A 118 15.35 -21.16 -16.94
C ILE A 118 15.71 -20.70 -15.52
N PHE A 119 15.03 -19.68 -14.99
CA PHE A 119 15.26 -19.20 -13.63
C PHE A 119 14.63 -20.11 -12.56
N GLU A 120 13.75 -21.04 -12.95
CA GLU A 120 13.27 -22.12 -12.07
C GLU A 120 14.31 -23.25 -11.95
N ASN A 121 15.24 -23.35 -12.90
CA ASN A 121 16.34 -24.31 -12.85
C ASN A 121 17.43 -23.83 -11.87
N SER A 122 17.76 -24.67 -10.89
CA SER A 122 18.84 -24.39 -9.93
C SER A 122 20.21 -24.21 -10.59
N GLU A 123 20.47 -24.89 -11.72
CA GLU A 123 21.76 -24.80 -12.43
C GLU A 123 22.07 -23.38 -12.90
N VAL A 124 21.07 -22.62 -13.38
CA VAL A 124 21.27 -21.23 -13.82
C VAL A 124 21.62 -20.35 -12.62
N ARG A 125 20.96 -20.57 -11.48
CA ARG A 125 21.21 -19.83 -10.23
C ARG A 125 22.58 -20.14 -9.62
N GLU A 126 23.18 -21.26 -10.00
CA GLU A 126 24.52 -21.69 -9.59
C GLU A 126 25.63 -21.19 -10.53
N THR A 127 25.28 -20.58 -11.68
CA THR A 127 26.30 -20.00 -12.57
C THR A 127 27.02 -18.83 -11.92
N SER A 128 28.32 -18.70 -12.19
CA SER A 128 29.14 -17.61 -11.66
C SER A 128 28.57 -16.23 -12.00
N ASP A 129 28.03 -16.06 -13.20
CA ASP A 129 27.47 -14.78 -13.65
C ASP A 129 26.22 -14.41 -12.85
N TYR A 130 25.30 -15.36 -12.63
CA TYR A 130 24.10 -15.11 -11.83
C TYR A 130 24.45 -14.80 -10.38
N ILE A 131 25.35 -15.59 -9.78
CA ILE A 131 25.82 -15.37 -8.40
C ILE A 131 26.46 -13.99 -8.26
N ASN A 132 27.31 -13.59 -9.22
CA ASN A 132 27.95 -12.28 -9.20
C ASN A 132 26.93 -11.13 -9.26
N ILE A 133 25.96 -11.21 -10.17
CA ILE A 133 24.88 -10.20 -10.29
C ILE A 133 24.04 -10.16 -9.00
N LYS A 134 23.68 -11.33 -8.47
CA LYS A 134 22.94 -11.43 -7.22
C LYS A 134 23.70 -10.78 -6.05
N ASN A 135 24.98 -11.09 -5.89
CA ASN A 135 25.81 -10.51 -4.84
C ASN A 135 25.94 -8.99 -4.99
N LEU A 136 26.01 -8.46 -6.23
CA LEU A 136 26.02 -7.01 -6.48
C LEU A 136 24.71 -6.36 -6.05
N ILE A 137 23.56 -6.99 -6.33
CA ILE A 137 22.25 -6.48 -5.89
C ILE A 137 22.11 -6.56 -4.37
N GLU A 138 22.51 -7.66 -3.74
CA GLU A 138 22.43 -7.81 -2.28
C GLU A 138 23.34 -6.82 -1.53
N SER A 139 24.51 -6.49 -2.11
CA SER A 139 25.47 -5.56 -1.51
C SER A 139 25.15 -4.08 -1.77
N ASN A 140 24.68 -3.75 -2.97
CA ASN A 140 24.49 -2.36 -3.41
C ASN A 140 23.01 -1.95 -3.55
N GLY A 141 22.08 -2.88 -3.31
CA GLY A 141 20.65 -2.71 -3.57
C GLY A 141 20.27 -2.78 -5.06
N SER A 142 21.23 -2.79 -5.99
CA SER A 142 21.00 -2.86 -7.43
C SER A 142 22.25 -3.30 -8.21
N PHE A 143 22.03 -3.76 -9.44
CA PHE A 143 23.07 -4.01 -10.45
C PHE A 143 23.01 -2.88 -11.49
N ILE A 144 24.11 -2.19 -11.73
CA ILE A 144 24.18 -1.11 -12.72
C ILE A 144 24.64 -1.70 -14.05
N TYR A 145 23.84 -1.53 -15.09
CA TYR A 145 24.15 -1.95 -16.45
C TYR A 145 23.71 -0.85 -17.42
N ASP A 146 24.61 -0.43 -18.30
CA ASP A 146 24.37 0.68 -19.26
C ASP A 146 23.72 1.94 -18.63
N ASN A 147 24.27 2.37 -17.48
CA ASN A 147 23.83 3.55 -16.73
C ASN A 147 22.37 3.51 -16.20
N VAL A 148 21.76 2.33 -16.11
CA VAL A 148 20.48 2.12 -15.43
C VAL A 148 20.63 1.12 -14.28
N LYS A 149 19.81 1.27 -13.24
CA LYS A 149 19.75 0.32 -12.12
C LYS A 149 18.76 -0.79 -12.42
N ILE A 150 19.20 -2.04 -12.25
CA ILE A 150 18.38 -3.25 -12.32
C ILE A 150 18.31 -3.85 -10.92
N TYR A 151 17.10 -4.19 -10.48
CA TYR A 151 16.85 -4.54 -9.09
C TYR A 151 16.66 -6.04 -8.83
N THR A 152 16.52 -6.88 -9.87
CA THR A 152 16.44 -8.34 -9.71
C THR A 152 17.58 -9.07 -10.41
N PRO A 153 18.13 -10.13 -9.81
CA PRO A 153 19.18 -10.93 -10.43
C PRO A 153 18.75 -11.52 -11.78
N GLU A 154 17.47 -11.89 -11.92
CA GLU A 154 16.91 -12.50 -13.12
C GLU A 154 16.92 -11.53 -14.31
N LEU A 155 16.46 -10.29 -14.13
CA LEU A 155 16.56 -9.27 -15.19
C LEU A 155 18.01 -8.88 -15.47
N GLY A 156 18.83 -8.77 -14.42
CA GLY A 156 20.26 -8.47 -14.58
C GLY A 156 20.96 -9.52 -15.42
N TYR A 157 20.72 -10.81 -15.12
CA TYR A 157 21.26 -11.93 -15.87
C TYR A 157 20.71 -11.99 -17.30
N PHE A 158 19.41 -11.72 -17.47
CA PHE A 158 18.76 -11.65 -18.79
C PHE A 158 19.44 -10.62 -19.70
N PHE A 159 19.68 -9.40 -19.22
CA PHE A 159 20.34 -8.34 -20.00
C PHE A 159 21.84 -8.54 -20.18
N TYR A 160 22.51 -9.17 -19.21
CA TYR A 160 23.94 -9.45 -19.26
C TYR A 160 24.29 -10.57 -20.25
N LYS A 161 23.44 -11.59 -20.37
CA LYS A 161 23.71 -12.74 -21.24
C LYS A 161 23.43 -12.42 -22.72
N LYS A 162 24.32 -12.91 -23.58
CA LYS A 162 24.21 -12.77 -25.04
C LYS A 162 22.94 -13.42 -25.59
N SER A 163 22.57 -14.58 -25.07
CA SER A 163 21.34 -15.27 -25.43
C SER A 163 20.90 -16.23 -24.33
N LEU A 164 19.60 -16.49 -24.27
CA LEU A 164 18.95 -17.43 -23.36
C LEU A 164 17.89 -18.22 -24.11
N THR A 165 17.71 -19.48 -23.73
CA THR A 165 16.60 -20.30 -24.23
C THR A 165 15.29 -19.83 -23.60
N ALA A 166 14.29 -19.58 -24.44
CA ALA A 166 12.94 -19.22 -24.04
C ALA A 166 11.93 -19.93 -24.94
N TYR A 167 10.74 -20.18 -24.41
CA TYR A 167 9.65 -20.76 -25.18
C TYR A 167 8.91 -19.64 -25.94
N ASP A 168 8.96 -19.68 -27.28
CA ASP A 168 8.22 -18.78 -28.16
C ASP A 168 6.75 -19.22 -28.19
N CYS A 169 5.86 -18.41 -27.60
CA CYS A 169 4.44 -18.74 -27.53
C CYS A 169 3.72 -18.64 -28.89
N ASP A 170 4.25 -17.88 -29.85
CA ASP A 170 3.66 -17.75 -31.19
C ASP A 170 4.01 -18.99 -32.04
N LYS A 171 5.27 -19.42 -31.99
CA LYS A 171 5.76 -20.59 -32.75
C LYS A 171 5.57 -21.92 -32.04
N LYS A 172 5.35 -21.90 -30.73
CA LYS A 172 5.23 -23.06 -29.84
C LYS A 172 6.49 -23.94 -29.78
N GLU A 173 7.66 -23.31 -29.87
CA GLU A 173 8.97 -23.99 -29.83
C GLU A 173 9.95 -23.23 -28.94
N ASP A 174 10.98 -23.93 -28.47
CA ASP A 174 12.10 -23.28 -27.79
C ASP A 174 12.96 -22.53 -28.80
N THR A 175 13.34 -21.30 -28.46
CA THR A 175 14.20 -20.45 -29.28
C THR A 175 15.24 -19.74 -28.40
N LEU A 176 16.28 -19.21 -29.04
CA LEU A 176 17.23 -18.33 -28.39
C LEU A 176 16.78 -16.88 -28.56
N ILE A 177 16.65 -16.18 -27.43
CA ILE A 177 16.41 -14.72 -27.40
C ILE A 177 17.60 -14.03 -26.77
N ALA A 178 17.88 -12.80 -27.21
CA ALA A 178 18.96 -11.98 -26.66
C ALA A 178 18.37 -10.87 -25.79
N GLY A 179 18.84 -10.74 -24.54
CA GLY A 179 18.35 -9.68 -23.65
C GLY A 179 18.62 -8.27 -24.19
N ILE A 180 19.66 -8.13 -25.03
CA ILE A 180 20.01 -6.85 -25.69
C ILE A 180 18.87 -6.32 -26.56
N ASP A 181 18.02 -7.18 -27.14
CA ASP A 181 16.88 -6.76 -27.95
C ASP A 181 15.82 -6.02 -27.12
N TYR A 182 15.81 -6.26 -25.80
CA TYR A 182 14.87 -5.66 -24.84
C TYR A 182 15.49 -4.53 -24.01
N LEU A 183 16.82 -4.43 -23.98
CA LEU A 183 17.54 -3.47 -23.14
C LEU A 183 17.19 -2.02 -23.51
N ASP A 184 17.14 -1.67 -24.79
CA ASP A 184 16.76 -0.32 -25.24
C ASP A 184 15.36 0.07 -24.74
N THR A 185 14.44 -0.90 -24.67
CA THR A 185 13.07 -0.68 -24.17
C THR A 185 13.08 -0.41 -22.67
N TYR A 186 13.87 -1.18 -21.92
CA TYR A 186 14.05 -0.98 -20.49
C TYR A 186 14.67 0.39 -20.19
N ILE A 187 15.76 0.75 -20.88
CA ILE A 187 16.47 2.02 -20.69
C ILE A 187 15.57 3.20 -21.00
N LYS A 188 14.86 3.16 -22.13
CA LYS A 188 13.93 4.23 -22.51
C LYS A 188 12.86 4.43 -21.42
N ALA A 189 12.20 3.35 -21.01
CA ALA A 189 11.16 3.42 -20.00
C ALA A 189 11.70 3.84 -18.62
N TYR A 190 12.92 3.41 -18.27
CA TYR A 190 13.62 3.85 -17.07
C TYR A 190 13.77 5.37 -17.04
N LYS A 191 14.21 5.98 -18.15
CA LYS A 191 14.32 7.45 -18.24
C LYS A 191 12.96 8.14 -18.17
N GLU A 192 11.92 7.55 -18.75
CA GLU A 192 10.54 8.06 -18.61
C GLU A 192 10.07 8.02 -17.16
N GLY A 193 10.38 6.95 -16.42
CA GLY A 193 10.07 6.83 -14.99
C GLY A 193 10.82 7.84 -14.12
N GLU A 194 12.12 8.06 -14.39
CA GLU A 194 12.90 9.11 -13.73
C GLU A 194 12.27 10.50 -13.98
N GLN A 195 11.93 10.80 -15.23
CA GLN A 195 11.34 12.08 -15.60
C GLN A 195 9.97 12.28 -14.95
N PHE A 196 9.14 11.23 -14.92
CA PHE A 196 7.84 11.27 -14.25
C PHE A 196 7.99 11.61 -12.76
N PHE A 197 8.93 10.99 -12.06
CA PHE A 197 9.20 11.32 -10.66
C PHE A 197 9.64 12.79 -10.50
N GLU A 198 10.53 13.27 -11.37
CA GLU A 198 11.03 14.65 -11.32
C GLU A 198 9.92 15.69 -11.52
N ILE A 199 8.89 15.36 -12.32
CA ILE A 199 7.75 16.24 -12.59
C ILE A 199 6.69 16.18 -11.47
N GLU A 200 6.32 14.98 -11.03
CA GLU A 200 5.17 14.79 -10.15
C GLU A 200 5.52 14.74 -8.67
N TYR A 201 6.70 14.24 -8.32
CA TYR A 201 7.04 13.91 -6.94
C TYR A 201 8.26 14.63 -6.39
N LYS A 202 9.06 15.31 -7.23
CA LYS A 202 10.21 16.08 -6.76
C LYS A 202 9.76 17.17 -5.79
N PRO A 203 10.18 17.12 -4.52
CA PRO A 203 9.75 18.09 -3.56
C PRO A 203 10.60 19.37 -3.66
N SER A 204 9.99 20.51 -3.40
CA SER A 204 10.76 21.74 -3.14
C SER A 204 11.46 21.65 -1.78
N THR A 205 12.49 22.46 -1.56
CA THR A 205 13.16 22.56 -0.26
C THR A 205 12.19 22.94 0.86
N ASN A 206 11.19 23.77 0.57
CA ASN A 206 10.17 24.18 1.54
C ASN A 206 9.24 23.02 1.92
N ILE A 207 8.98 22.08 1.00
CA ILE A 207 8.22 20.86 1.32
C ILE A 207 9.09 19.93 2.17
N LEU A 208 10.34 19.68 1.77
CA LEU A 208 11.25 18.75 2.46
C LEU A 208 11.58 19.16 3.90
N TYR A 209 11.73 20.45 4.15
CA TYR A 209 12.20 20.97 5.45
C TYR A 209 11.17 21.85 6.17
N GLY A 210 9.95 21.97 5.63
CA GLY A 210 8.86 22.73 6.23
C GLY A 210 7.86 21.85 6.98
N GLU A 211 6.71 22.44 7.31
CA GLU A 211 5.65 21.79 8.10
C GLU A 211 5.04 20.56 7.40
N ASN A 212 5.15 20.49 6.07
CA ASN A 212 4.60 19.40 5.25
C ASN A 212 5.56 18.23 5.02
N ALA A 213 6.77 18.25 5.58
CA ALA A 213 7.80 17.24 5.33
C ALA A 213 7.32 15.82 5.66
N ASN A 214 6.68 15.64 6.81
CA ASN A 214 6.19 14.33 7.25
C ASN A 214 5.11 13.78 6.32
N SER A 215 4.14 14.61 5.94
CA SER A 215 3.06 14.21 5.02
C SER A 215 3.61 13.83 3.65
N TYR A 216 4.62 14.55 3.17
CA TYR A 216 5.31 14.20 1.93
C TYR A 216 6.03 12.86 2.02
N VAL A 217 6.80 12.61 3.09
CA VAL A 217 7.49 11.32 3.30
C VAL A 217 6.48 10.17 3.38
N GLU A 218 5.37 10.36 4.08
CA GLU A 218 4.29 9.38 4.19
C GLU A 218 3.65 9.09 2.82
N ASN A 219 3.43 10.13 1.99
CA ASN A 219 2.92 9.94 0.64
C ASN A 219 3.87 9.14 -0.24
N ILE A 220 5.17 9.46 -0.22
CA ILE A 220 6.19 8.69 -0.95
C ILE A 220 6.24 7.25 -0.42
N HIS A 221 6.17 7.05 0.89
CA HIS A 221 6.16 5.73 1.52
C HIS A 221 4.97 4.89 1.01
N ASN A 222 3.78 5.48 0.99
CA ASN A 222 2.57 4.78 0.54
C ASN A 222 2.66 4.39 -0.93
N ASN A 223 3.14 5.28 -1.80
CA ASN A 223 3.36 4.95 -3.21
C ASN A 223 4.45 3.89 -3.40
N TYR A 224 5.51 3.98 -2.60
CA TYR A 224 6.66 3.10 -2.71
C TYR A 224 6.36 1.67 -2.22
N PHE A 225 5.63 1.51 -1.11
CA PHE A 225 5.41 0.20 -0.47
C PHE A 225 3.98 -0.37 -0.57
N HIS A 226 2.95 0.48 -0.70
CA HIS A 226 1.55 0.04 -0.43
C HIS A 226 0.61 0.16 -1.61
N VAL A 227 0.89 1.01 -2.60
CA VAL A 227 -0.01 1.14 -3.76
C VAL A 227 -0.08 -0.18 -4.51
N ASN A 228 -1.30 -0.66 -4.74
CA ASN A 228 -1.50 -1.91 -5.45
C ASN A 228 -1.08 -1.77 -6.90
N HIS A 229 -0.06 -2.52 -7.28
CA HIS A 229 0.41 -2.63 -8.65
C HIS A 229 0.29 -4.09 -9.08
N TYR A 230 -0.54 -4.35 -10.09
CA TYR A 230 -0.67 -5.68 -10.70
C TYR A 230 -1.08 -6.81 -9.74
N GLY A 231 -1.91 -6.46 -8.74
CA GLY A 231 -2.42 -7.42 -7.75
C GLY A 231 -1.44 -7.74 -6.61
N ALA A 232 -0.29 -7.07 -6.56
CA ALA A 232 0.61 -7.09 -5.40
C ALA A 232 0.49 -5.76 -4.63
N ASN A 233 0.37 -5.85 -3.31
CA ASN A 233 0.37 -4.70 -2.40
C ASN A 233 1.82 -4.32 -2.05
N GLU A 234 2.63 -4.03 -3.08
CA GLU A 234 4.07 -3.78 -2.92
C GLU A 234 4.51 -2.38 -3.40
N GLY A 235 3.57 -1.52 -3.80
CA GLY A 235 3.88 -0.19 -4.31
C GLY A 235 4.79 -0.25 -5.54
N TRP A 236 5.57 0.80 -5.77
CA TRP A 236 6.60 0.82 -6.80
C TRP A 236 7.76 -0.15 -6.50
N ASN A 237 7.96 -0.52 -5.24
CA ASN A 237 9.03 -1.40 -4.80
C ASN A 237 8.90 -2.84 -5.32
N PHE A 238 7.77 -3.21 -5.95
CA PHE A 238 7.58 -4.53 -6.55
C PHE A 238 8.71 -4.90 -7.53
N VAL A 239 9.32 -3.92 -8.21
CA VAL A 239 10.45 -4.15 -9.12
C VAL A 239 11.72 -4.65 -8.43
N LYS A 240 11.82 -4.51 -7.10
CA LYS A 240 12.93 -5.07 -6.31
C LYS A 240 12.71 -6.54 -5.92
N ASN A 241 11.46 -6.98 -5.85
CA ASN A 241 11.12 -8.31 -5.32
C ASN A 241 10.56 -9.26 -6.39
N SER A 242 10.22 -8.75 -7.57
CA SER A 242 9.54 -9.51 -8.60
C SER A 242 10.19 -9.33 -9.97
N TYR A 243 10.02 -10.35 -10.79
CA TYR A 243 10.31 -10.33 -12.21
C TYR A 243 9.22 -11.15 -12.92
N SER A 244 9.05 -10.90 -14.21
CA SER A 244 8.10 -11.68 -15.02
C SER A 244 8.80 -12.86 -15.68
N LEU A 245 8.20 -14.05 -15.58
CA LEU A 245 8.58 -15.21 -16.41
C LEU A 245 8.20 -15.00 -17.88
N THR A 246 7.28 -14.08 -18.16
CA THR A 246 6.90 -13.69 -19.52
C THR A 246 7.68 -12.46 -19.94
N ILE A 247 8.41 -12.56 -21.05
CA ILE A 247 9.12 -11.44 -21.66
C ILE A 247 8.35 -10.94 -22.89
N LYS A 248 8.09 -9.63 -22.85
CA LYS A 248 7.48 -8.78 -23.87
C LYS A 248 8.07 -7.38 -23.71
N HIS A 249 8.15 -6.60 -24.77
CA HIS A 249 8.55 -5.20 -24.70
C HIS A 249 7.65 -4.40 -23.76
N GLU A 250 6.34 -4.66 -23.75
CA GLU A 250 5.40 -4.02 -22.82
C GLU A 250 5.78 -4.27 -21.35
N ILE A 251 6.06 -5.53 -21.00
CA ILE A 251 6.43 -5.92 -19.63
C ILE A 251 7.80 -5.34 -19.25
N ILE A 252 8.79 -5.44 -20.14
CA ILE A 252 10.12 -4.88 -19.92
C ILE A 252 10.07 -3.35 -19.75
N SER A 253 9.26 -2.67 -20.57
CA SER A 253 9.00 -1.24 -20.44
C SER A 253 8.44 -0.91 -19.06
N GLN A 254 7.45 -1.64 -18.58
CA GLN A 254 6.88 -1.44 -17.25
C GLN A 254 7.93 -1.60 -16.14
N PHE A 255 8.74 -2.67 -16.17
CA PHE A 255 9.82 -2.85 -15.19
C PHE A 255 10.86 -1.73 -15.27
N GLY A 256 11.20 -1.26 -16.47
CA GLY A 256 12.07 -0.10 -16.67
C GLY A 256 11.49 1.16 -16.03
N TYR A 257 10.24 1.49 -16.36
CA TYR A 257 9.52 2.65 -15.84
C TYR A 257 9.52 2.72 -14.31
N TYR A 258 9.08 1.66 -13.64
CA TYR A 258 9.05 1.65 -12.18
C TYR A 258 10.44 1.59 -11.56
N ALA A 259 11.43 0.96 -12.21
CA ALA A 259 12.82 1.03 -11.76
C ALA A 259 13.39 2.45 -11.82
N GLY A 260 13.01 3.26 -12.81
CA GLY A 260 13.37 4.68 -12.88
C GLY A 260 12.78 5.50 -11.73
N ILE A 261 11.50 5.27 -11.39
CA ILE A 261 10.85 5.90 -10.23
C ILE A 261 11.54 5.50 -8.92
N VAL A 262 11.76 4.20 -8.73
CA VAL A 262 12.41 3.66 -7.53
C VAL A 262 13.83 4.21 -7.38
N ASN A 263 14.58 4.36 -8.47
CA ASN A 263 15.90 5.00 -8.43
C ASN A 263 15.83 6.41 -7.85
N LYS A 264 14.85 7.22 -8.27
CA LYS A 264 14.70 8.58 -7.77
C LYS A 264 14.27 8.65 -6.32
N VAL A 265 13.45 7.71 -5.86
CA VAL A 265 13.15 7.58 -4.43
C VAL A 265 14.40 7.19 -3.63
N ASP A 266 15.17 6.21 -4.10
CA ASP A 266 16.43 5.80 -3.46
C ASP A 266 17.41 6.98 -3.35
N GLU A 267 17.61 7.75 -4.44
CA GLU A 267 18.43 8.97 -4.45
C GLU A 267 17.93 10.02 -3.43
N LEU A 268 16.62 10.20 -3.33
CA LEU A 268 16.00 11.16 -2.41
C LEU A 268 16.20 10.74 -0.95
N VAL A 269 15.99 9.46 -0.63
CA VAL A 269 16.18 8.88 0.71
C VAL A 269 17.63 9.00 1.15
N GLU A 270 18.58 8.66 0.28
CA GLU A 270 20.01 8.76 0.56
C GLU A 270 20.43 10.22 0.82
N LYS A 271 20.04 11.13 -0.07
CA LYS A 271 20.40 12.55 0.02
C LYS A 271 19.78 13.25 1.23
N HIS A 272 18.59 12.85 1.65
CA HIS A 272 17.83 13.48 2.73
C HIS A 272 17.56 12.53 3.90
N PHE A 273 18.54 11.67 4.24
CA PHE A 273 18.44 10.62 5.26
C PHE A 273 17.78 11.05 6.58
N THR A 274 18.06 12.25 7.08
CA THR A 274 17.48 12.73 8.36
C THR A 274 15.96 12.84 8.32
N ILE A 275 15.40 13.31 7.20
CA ILE A 275 13.95 13.42 6.97
C ILE A 275 13.35 12.03 6.73
N PHE A 276 14.07 11.18 5.99
CA PHE A 276 13.66 9.84 5.62
C PHE A 276 14.06 8.74 6.62
N LYS A 277 14.47 9.09 7.86
CA LYS A 277 14.98 8.14 8.85
C LYS A 277 13.99 7.01 9.22
N LYS A 278 12.69 7.26 9.03
CA LYS A 278 11.61 6.29 9.25
C LYS A 278 10.99 5.79 7.94
N PHE A 279 11.60 6.05 6.79
CA PHE A 279 11.01 5.73 5.50
C PHE A 279 10.72 4.24 5.33
N ASP A 280 11.65 3.35 5.71
CA ASP A 280 11.41 1.91 5.62
C ASP A 280 10.52 1.38 6.77
N LYS A 281 10.17 2.23 7.73
CA LYS A 281 9.31 1.89 8.86
C LYS A 281 7.88 2.19 8.47
N CYS A 282 7.23 1.19 7.90
CA CYS A 282 5.80 1.24 7.66
C CYS A 282 5.06 1.46 8.98
N GLU A 283 4.33 2.56 9.12
CA GLU A 283 3.47 2.79 10.29
C GLU A 283 2.32 1.78 10.38
N HIS A 284 2.05 1.04 9.30
CA HIS A 284 1.09 -0.08 9.31
C HIS A 284 1.72 -1.38 9.83
N ASN A 285 3.06 -1.40 9.94
CA ASN A 285 3.86 -2.42 10.64
C ASN A 285 4.54 -1.86 11.91
N ILE A 286 4.29 -0.59 12.27
CA ILE A 286 4.11 -0.27 13.68
C ILE A 286 2.84 -0.99 14.03
N ASP A 287 3.07 -2.23 14.38
CA ASP A 287 2.16 -3.16 14.94
C ASP A 287 1.26 -2.39 15.94
N LEU A 288 0.12 -1.91 15.48
CA LEU A 288 -1.04 -1.62 16.32
C LEU A 288 -1.46 -2.90 17.08
N HIS A 289 -0.80 -4.04 16.79
CA HIS A 289 -0.84 -5.28 17.52
C HIS A 289 0.44 -5.68 18.30
N SER A 290 1.57 -4.94 18.29
CA SER A 290 2.68 -5.17 19.24
C SER A 290 3.04 -4.01 20.16
N GLU A 291 2.54 -2.80 19.91
CA GLU A 291 2.34 -1.82 21.00
C GLU A 291 0.93 -1.99 21.58
N ASN A 292 0.83 -2.88 22.57
CA ASN A 292 -0.32 -3.13 23.44
C ASN A 292 -1.52 -3.92 22.88
N LYS A 293 -1.29 -5.01 22.13
CA LYS A 293 -2.31 -6.05 22.08
C LYS A 293 -2.56 -6.53 23.52
N LEU A 294 -3.73 -6.17 24.05
CA LEU A 294 -4.08 -6.46 25.44
C LEU A 294 -3.87 -7.93 25.71
N LYS A 295 -3.08 -8.25 26.73
CA LYS A 295 -2.89 -9.63 27.17
C LYS A 295 -4.26 -10.18 27.57
N ILE A 296 -4.49 -11.48 27.37
CA ILE A 296 -5.78 -12.13 27.68
C ILE A 296 -6.24 -11.83 29.13
N LYS A 297 -5.31 -11.70 30.08
CA LYS A 297 -5.59 -11.29 31.46
C LYS A 297 -6.12 -9.87 31.59
N GLN A 298 -5.57 -8.92 30.84
CA GLN A 298 -6.04 -7.53 30.80
C GLN A 298 -7.47 -7.48 30.23
N ILE A 299 -7.71 -8.22 29.15
CA ILE A 299 -9.04 -8.33 28.52
C ILE A 299 -10.04 -8.92 29.51
N ALA A 300 -9.71 -10.05 30.16
CA ALA A 300 -10.57 -10.69 31.14
C ALA A 300 -10.94 -9.74 32.29
N LEU A 301 -9.95 -9.04 32.84
CA LEU A 301 -10.16 -8.10 33.95
C LEU A 301 -10.99 -6.89 33.53
N LYS A 302 -10.76 -6.34 32.32
CA LYS A 302 -11.57 -5.25 31.74
C LYS A 302 -13.04 -5.64 31.65
N LEU A 303 -13.33 -6.83 31.09
CA LEU A 303 -14.70 -7.31 30.93
C LEU A 303 -15.44 -7.50 32.27
N VAL A 304 -14.72 -7.88 33.34
CA VAL A 304 -15.29 -7.98 34.70
C VAL A 304 -15.73 -6.61 35.22
N TYR A 305 -14.92 -5.56 35.04
CA TYR A 305 -15.28 -4.21 35.49
C TYR A 305 -16.42 -3.60 34.68
N GLU A 306 -16.46 -3.87 33.38
CA GLU A 306 -17.51 -3.39 32.47
C GLU A 306 -18.81 -4.19 32.58
N ASN A 307 -18.85 -5.21 33.43
CA ASN A 307 -19.97 -6.14 33.61
C ASN A 307 -20.39 -6.87 32.32
N VAL A 308 -19.42 -7.20 31.46
CA VAL A 308 -19.63 -7.99 30.25
C VAL A 308 -19.48 -9.48 30.56
N THR A 309 -20.59 -10.21 30.50
CA THR A 309 -20.61 -11.67 30.77
C THR A 309 -19.84 -12.44 29.70
N VAL A 310 -18.79 -13.16 30.10
CA VAL A 310 -18.09 -14.13 29.25
C VAL A 310 -18.59 -15.54 29.54
N THR A 311 -19.19 -16.18 28.54
CA THR A 311 -19.66 -17.58 28.56
C THR A 311 -18.77 -18.45 27.67
N LYS A 312 -18.96 -19.77 27.67
CA LYS A 312 -18.17 -20.65 26.78
C LYS A 312 -18.49 -20.34 25.31
N GLU A 313 -19.75 -20.04 25.04
CA GLU A 313 -20.33 -19.82 23.71
C GLU A 313 -19.83 -18.51 23.10
N ASN A 314 -19.72 -17.43 23.88
CA ASN A 314 -19.31 -16.12 23.35
C ASN A 314 -17.80 -15.83 23.46
N SER A 315 -17.05 -16.62 24.24
CA SER A 315 -15.63 -16.34 24.52
C SER A 315 -14.74 -16.25 23.27
N ASN A 316 -15.01 -17.09 22.26
CA ASN A 316 -14.27 -17.08 20.99
C ASN A 316 -14.58 -15.84 20.14
N GLU A 317 -15.81 -15.33 20.19
CA GLU A 317 -16.19 -14.13 19.45
C GLU A 317 -15.58 -12.89 20.11
N ILE A 318 -15.64 -12.80 21.44
CA ILE A 318 -15.09 -11.67 22.20
C ILE A 318 -13.57 -11.59 21.97
N ILE A 319 -12.85 -12.70 22.11
CA ILE A 319 -11.39 -12.69 22.09
C ILE A 319 -10.81 -12.34 20.70
N LYS A 320 -11.54 -12.69 19.63
CA LYS A 320 -11.21 -12.33 18.25
C LYS A 320 -11.24 -10.81 18.03
N LYS A 321 -12.12 -10.06 18.71
CA LYS A 321 -12.18 -8.59 18.65
C LYS A 321 -10.90 -7.93 19.15
N TYR A 322 -10.10 -8.65 19.95
CA TYR A 322 -8.80 -8.22 20.46
C TYR A 322 -7.63 -8.89 19.73
N GLY A 323 -7.88 -9.51 18.56
CA GLY A 323 -6.89 -10.20 17.74
C GLY A 323 -6.38 -11.53 18.30
N HIS A 324 -6.98 -12.08 19.36
CA HIS A 324 -6.56 -13.34 19.96
C HIS A 324 -7.46 -14.51 19.54
N ASN A 325 -6.95 -15.73 19.62
CA ASN A 325 -7.65 -16.93 19.12
C ASN A 325 -8.09 -17.92 20.22
N SER A 326 -7.78 -17.65 21.49
CA SER A 326 -8.01 -18.61 22.59
C SER A 326 -9.15 -18.17 23.52
N GLY A 327 -10.40 -18.42 23.11
CA GLY A 327 -11.58 -18.10 23.93
C GLY A 327 -11.64 -18.88 25.24
N HIS A 328 -11.21 -20.15 25.21
CA HIS A 328 -11.11 -20.97 26.43
C HIS A 328 -10.21 -20.33 27.50
N LYS A 329 -9.04 -19.80 27.09
CA LYS A 329 -8.13 -19.11 28.01
C LYS A 329 -8.72 -17.80 28.53
N LEU A 330 -9.45 -17.05 27.69
CA LEU A 330 -10.20 -15.87 28.13
C LEU A 330 -11.21 -16.23 29.22
N LYS A 331 -12.01 -17.29 29.02
CA LYS A 331 -13.02 -17.74 29.99
C LYS A 331 -12.40 -18.12 31.34
N LEU A 332 -11.29 -18.83 31.33
CA LEU A 332 -10.57 -19.22 32.56
C LEU A 332 -10.10 -18.01 33.36
N GLU A 333 -9.47 -17.03 32.70
CA GLU A 333 -9.01 -15.81 33.37
C GLU A 333 -10.20 -14.94 33.83
N TYR A 334 -11.27 -14.89 33.04
CA TYR A 334 -12.50 -14.18 33.42
C TYR A 334 -13.13 -14.79 34.68
N ASP A 335 -13.30 -16.11 34.75
CA ASP A 335 -13.89 -16.79 35.92
C ASP A 335 -13.08 -16.59 37.19
N LYS A 336 -11.75 -16.52 37.04
CA LYS A 336 -10.85 -16.15 38.12
C LYS A 336 -11.13 -14.73 38.57
N PHE A 337 -11.06 -13.73 37.69
CA PHE A 337 -11.24 -12.33 38.08
C PHE A 337 -12.67 -11.96 38.44
N PHE A 338 -13.68 -12.74 38.05
CA PHE A 338 -15.08 -12.49 38.39
C PHE A 338 -15.30 -12.52 39.92
N ARG A 339 -14.55 -13.37 40.63
CA ARG A 339 -14.56 -13.45 42.09
C ARG A 339 -13.83 -12.26 42.69
N THR A 340 -14.50 -11.50 43.57
CA THR A 340 -13.89 -10.35 44.23
C THR A 340 -12.64 -10.70 45.03
N VAL A 341 -12.62 -11.88 45.66
CA VAL A 341 -11.46 -12.37 46.43
C VAL A 341 -10.21 -12.45 45.57
N ASP A 342 -10.34 -12.93 44.34
CA ASP A 342 -9.22 -13.06 43.39
C ASP A 342 -8.72 -11.69 42.91
N ARG A 343 -9.53 -10.63 43.03
CA ARG A 343 -9.13 -9.26 42.72
C ARG A 343 -8.50 -8.54 43.90
N THR A 344 -9.04 -8.68 45.12
CA THR A 344 -8.63 -7.84 46.26
C THR A 344 -7.74 -8.54 47.28
N ALA A 345 -7.75 -9.86 47.37
CA ALA A 345 -6.97 -10.57 48.39
C ALA A 345 -5.46 -10.56 48.11
N ASP A 346 -4.71 -10.61 49.21
CA ASP A 346 -3.28 -10.93 49.23
C ASP A 346 -3.08 -12.38 48.77
N PRO A 347 -2.25 -12.64 47.75
CA PRO A 347 -1.99 -14.00 47.31
C PRO A 347 -1.24 -14.86 48.35
N ASP A 348 -0.63 -14.28 49.40
CA ASP A 348 0.14 -14.99 50.44
C ASP A 348 1.25 -15.90 49.89
N ILE A 349 1.84 -15.51 48.75
CA ILE A 349 2.88 -16.27 48.04
C ILE A 349 4.20 -15.52 48.04
N SER A 350 4.23 -14.30 47.47
CA SER A 350 5.43 -13.46 47.45
C SER A 350 5.11 -12.00 47.07
N PRO A 351 5.94 -11.03 47.50
CA PRO A 351 5.81 -9.63 47.11
C PRO A 351 5.84 -9.43 45.58
N LYS A 352 6.61 -10.26 44.87
CA LYS A 352 6.71 -10.22 43.40
C LYS A 352 5.40 -10.57 42.72
N VAL A 353 4.67 -11.57 43.22
CA VAL A 353 3.35 -11.95 42.67
C VAL A 353 2.34 -10.84 42.89
N LEU A 354 2.35 -10.22 44.06
CA LEU A 354 1.48 -9.08 44.37
C LEU A 354 1.81 -7.85 43.52
N LYS A 355 3.10 -7.54 43.29
CA LYS A 355 3.54 -6.47 42.40
C LYS A 355 3.05 -6.68 40.96
N ASN A 356 3.24 -7.88 40.40
CA ASN A 356 2.75 -8.21 39.06
C ASN A 356 1.22 -8.10 38.93
N LYS A 357 0.48 -8.40 40.01
CA LYS A 357 -0.98 -8.23 40.07
C LYS A 357 -1.35 -6.74 40.08
N ILE A 358 -0.65 -5.91 40.85
CA ILE A 358 -0.85 -4.45 40.85
C ILE A 358 -0.58 -3.86 39.45
N GLU A 359 0.53 -4.21 38.82
CA GLU A 359 0.87 -3.75 37.46
C GLU A 359 -0.21 -4.13 36.43
N LEU A 360 -0.78 -5.34 36.55
CA LEU A 360 -1.91 -5.76 35.72
C LEU A 360 -3.13 -4.85 35.92
N PHE A 361 -3.50 -4.52 37.16
CA PHE A 361 -4.66 -3.68 37.46
C PHE A 361 -4.44 -2.24 36.98
N GLU A 362 -3.26 -1.67 37.23
CA GLU A 362 -2.88 -0.34 36.75
C GLU A 362 -2.99 -0.24 35.22
N SER A 363 -2.49 -1.25 34.50
CA SER A 363 -2.59 -1.28 33.04
C SER A 363 -4.01 -1.39 32.49
N VAL A 364 -4.99 -1.81 33.30
CA VAL A 364 -6.40 -1.93 32.89
C VAL A 364 -7.18 -0.67 33.23
N ILE A 365 -6.81 0.08 34.28
CA ILE A 365 -7.52 1.29 34.72
C ILE A 365 -7.61 2.32 33.59
N ASP A 366 -6.54 2.51 32.82
CA ASP A 366 -6.49 3.48 31.72
C ASP A 366 -7.37 3.07 30.52
N LEU A 367 -7.77 1.79 30.45
CA LEU A 367 -8.56 1.22 29.36
C LEU A 367 -10.07 1.16 29.64
N LEU A 368 -10.48 1.49 30.87
CA LEU A 368 -11.89 1.44 31.29
C LEU A 368 -12.62 2.73 30.94
N GLU A 369 -13.93 2.65 30.71
CA GLU A 369 -14.80 3.83 30.72
C GLU A 369 -14.81 4.47 32.13
N ASP A 370 -14.96 5.80 32.20
CA ASP A 370 -14.80 6.57 33.45
C ASP A 370 -15.70 6.07 34.59
N LYS A 371 -16.92 5.64 34.29
CA LYS A 371 -17.86 5.07 35.29
C LYS A 371 -17.35 3.80 35.98
N TYR A 372 -16.42 3.07 35.38
CA TYR A 372 -15.88 1.82 35.93
C TYR A 372 -14.50 2.00 36.59
N LYS A 373 -13.80 3.12 36.32
CA LYS A 373 -12.44 3.37 36.82
C LYS A 373 -12.36 3.38 38.34
N GLN A 374 -13.31 4.04 39.01
CA GLN A 374 -13.23 4.24 40.46
C GLN A 374 -13.17 2.91 41.24
N LYS A 375 -13.98 1.92 40.84
CA LYS A 375 -13.97 0.58 41.47
C LYS A 375 -12.61 -0.11 41.29
N ALA A 376 -12.04 -0.05 40.08
CA ALA A 376 -10.72 -0.64 39.80
C ALA A 376 -9.60 0.06 40.58
N ILE A 377 -9.66 1.38 40.71
CA ILE A 377 -8.73 2.19 41.51
C ILE A 377 -8.79 1.77 42.99
N ASP A 378 -9.98 1.62 43.56
CA ASP A 378 -10.13 1.27 44.98
C ASP A 378 -9.69 -0.17 45.28
N GLU A 379 -9.98 -1.12 44.38
CA GLU A 379 -9.44 -2.49 44.49
C GLU A 379 -7.90 -2.50 44.33
N CYS A 380 -7.34 -1.70 43.42
CA CYS A 380 -5.88 -1.56 43.25
C CYS A 380 -5.20 -0.93 44.49
N LYS A 381 -5.81 0.08 45.11
CA LYS A 381 -5.35 0.65 46.39
C LYS A 381 -5.32 -0.41 47.50
N THR A 382 -6.34 -1.26 47.56
CA THR A 382 -6.40 -2.38 48.53
C THR A 382 -5.20 -3.32 48.35
N LEU A 383 -4.86 -3.68 47.11
CA LEU A 383 -3.67 -4.50 46.82
C LEU A 383 -2.36 -3.81 47.23
N LYS A 384 -2.24 -2.49 47.04
CA LYS A 384 -1.06 -1.72 47.48
C LYS A 384 -0.90 -1.71 49.01
N LEU A 385 -2.00 -1.69 49.78
CA LEU A 385 -1.97 -1.80 51.24
C LEU A 385 -1.50 -3.20 51.71
N HIS A 386 -1.78 -4.25 50.95
CA HIS A 386 -1.20 -5.57 51.21
C HIS A 386 0.31 -5.57 50.97
N LEU A 387 0.78 -4.91 49.91
CA LEU A 387 2.19 -4.88 49.55
C LEU A 387 3.05 -4.20 50.62
N SER A 388 2.53 -3.19 51.33
CA SER A 388 3.26 -2.51 52.41
C SER A 388 3.46 -3.35 53.68
N LYS A 389 2.90 -4.57 53.75
CA LYS A 389 3.11 -5.49 54.88
C LYS A 389 4.35 -6.38 54.72
N TYR A 390 4.88 -6.45 53.51
CA TYR A 390 6.13 -7.13 53.16
C TYR A 390 7.29 -6.16 53.18
#